data_AF-A0A1G1HD55-F1
#
_entry.id   AF-A0A1G1HD55-F1
#
_cell.length_a   1.000
_cell.length_b   1.000
_cell.length_c   1.000
_cell.angle_alpha   90.00
_cell.angle_beta   90.00
_cell.angle_gamma   90.00
#
_symmetry.space_group_name_H-M   'P 1'
#
loop_
_entity.id
_entity.type
_entity.pdbx_description
1 polymer ?
#
loop_
_entity_poly.entity_id
_entity_poly.type
_entity_poly.pdbx_seq_one_letter_code
_entity_poly.pdbx_strand_id
1 'polypeptide(L)'
;MRRHSKQREMIVNLVKRTKSHPSAEWVYTEVKKKVPNISLGTVYRNLKLLQSKGEVAEISCEGDEFRFDGNTGLHYHITCQRCGKISDVEGYIIKGVENKVSALTGYQITTHCVGFRGICPECLK
;
A
#
# COMPACT_ATOMS: atom_id res chain seq x y z
N MET A 1 28.97 -9.32 6.61
CA MET A 1 27.90 -8.54 5.96
C MET A 1 27.06 -9.48 5.07
N ARG A 2 25.84 -9.86 5.49
CA ARG A 2 25.05 -10.90 4.77
C ARG A 2 24.41 -10.30 3.51
N ARG A 3 24.52 -11.00 2.37
CA ARG A 3 23.93 -10.68 1.05
C ARG A 3 22.44 -10.26 1.10
N HIS A 4 21.70 -10.78 2.09
CA HIS A 4 20.30 -10.46 2.35
C HIS A 4 20.05 -9.01 2.84
N SER A 5 21.03 -8.32 3.44
CA SER A 5 20.79 -6.97 3.98
C SER A 5 20.67 -5.91 2.87
N LYS A 6 21.54 -5.94 1.86
CA LYS A 6 21.51 -4.97 0.74
C LYS A 6 20.23 -5.08 -0.11
N GLN A 7 19.77 -6.30 -0.37
CA GLN A 7 18.52 -6.52 -1.11
C GLN A 7 17.31 -5.99 -0.34
N ARG A 8 17.26 -6.26 0.97
CA ARG A 8 16.20 -5.77 1.85
C ARG A 8 16.18 -4.24 1.93
N GLU A 9 17.34 -3.62 2.12
CA GLU A 9 17.47 -2.16 2.19
C GLU A 9 17.00 -1.47 0.91
N MET A 10 17.24 -2.10 -0.25
CA MET A 10 16.75 -1.60 -1.53
C MET A 10 15.23 -1.67 -1.66
N ILE A 11 14.61 -2.77 -1.24
CA ILE A 11 13.15 -2.91 -1.22
C ILE A 11 12.53 -1.86 -0.29
N VAL A 12 13.10 -1.70 0.91
CA VAL A 12 12.69 -0.67 1.89
C VAL A 12 12.78 0.72 1.30
N ASN A 13 13.91 1.07 0.70
CA ASN A 13 14.12 2.38 0.10
C ASN A 13 13.19 2.62 -1.09
N LEU A 14 12.86 1.60 -1.88
CA LEU A 14 11.95 1.74 -3.01
C LEU A 14 10.52 2.03 -2.53
N VAL A 15 10.04 1.28 -1.54
CA VAL A 15 8.68 1.44 -0.98
C VAL A 15 8.56 2.75 -0.19
N LYS A 16 9.59 3.15 0.56
CA LYS A 16 9.58 4.42 1.31
C LYS A 16 9.73 5.67 0.43
N ARG A 17 10.34 5.57 -0.75
CA ARG A 17 10.54 6.71 -1.67
C ARG A 17 9.43 6.86 -2.69
N THR A 18 8.62 5.84 -2.92
CA THR A 18 7.56 5.93 -3.90
C THR A 18 6.38 6.69 -3.30
N LYS A 19 5.87 7.65 -4.07
CA LYS A 19 4.60 8.34 -3.78
C LYS A 19 3.40 7.60 -4.36
N SER A 20 3.66 6.57 -5.17
CA SER A 20 2.65 5.75 -5.83
C SER A 20 2.64 4.38 -5.18
N HIS A 21 1.53 4.04 -4.51
CA HIS A 21 1.27 2.81 -3.75
C HIS A 21 1.50 1.56 -4.62
N PRO A 22 2.68 0.93 -4.54
CA PRO A 22 3.04 -0.09 -5.50
C PRO A 22 2.45 -1.44 -5.07
N SER A 23 2.02 -2.23 -6.05
CA SER A 23 1.76 -3.64 -5.83
C SER A 23 3.08 -4.40 -5.62
N ALA A 24 3.02 -5.59 -5.02
CA ALA A 24 4.19 -6.46 -4.89
C ALA A 24 4.86 -6.77 -6.24
N GLU A 25 4.07 -6.86 -7.32
CA GLU A 25 4.54 -7.09 -8.68
C GLU A 25 5.27 -5.88 -9.28
N TRP A 26 4.79 -4.67 -8.99
CA TRP A 26 5.49 -3.45 -9.37
C TRP A 26 6.83 -3.34 -8.63
N VAL A 27 6.83 -3.57 -7.32
CA VAL A 27 8.06 -3.58 -6.51
C VAL A 27 9.04 -4.62 -7.06
N TYR A 28 8.55 -5.82 -7.40
CA TYR A 28 9.36 -6.86 -8.00
C TYR A 28 9.96 -6.42 -9.35
N THR A 29 9.17 -5.83 -10.23
CA THR A 29 9.61 -5.36 -11.54
C THR A 29 10.72 -4.32 -11.41
N GLU A 30 10.56 -3.34 -10.51
CA GLU A 30 11.56 -2.29 -10.28
C GLU A 30 12.83 -2.83 -9.60
N VAL A 31 12.69 -3.74 -8.63
CA VAL A 31 13.86 -4.33 -7.96
C VAL A 31 14.62 -5.26 -8.89
N LYS A 32 13.92 -6.01 -9.78
CA LYS A 32 14.54 -6.92 -10.74
C LYS A 32 15.46 -6.22 -11.74
N LYS A 33 15.16 -4.98 -12.12
CA LYS A 33 16.05 -4.14 -12.96
C LYS A 33 17.44 -3.96 -12.34
N LYS A 34 17.53 -3.96 -11.00
CA LYS A 34 18.77 -3.75 -10.24
C LYS A 34 19.34 -5.05 -9.65
N VAL A 35 18.49 -6.05 -9.41
CA VAL A 35 18.85 -7.36 -8.87
C VAL A 35 18.18 -8.45 -9.74
N PRO A 36 18.80 -8.86 -10.86
CA PRO A 36 18.18 -9.77 -11.83
C PRO A 36 17.77 -11.13 -11.26
N ASN A 37 18.47 -11.60 -10.22
CA ASN A 37 18.28 -12.90 -9.60
C ASN A 37 17.27 -12.90 -8.44
N ILE A 38 16.55 -11.81 -8.21
CA ILE A 38 15.53 -11.75 -7.15
C ILE A 38 14.28 -12.53 -7.58
N SER A 39 13.68 -13.27 -6.64
CA SER A 39 12.38 -13.91 -6.87
C SER A 39 11.23 -13.07 -6.30
N LEU A 40 10.06 -13.18 -6.92
CA LEU A 40 8.83 -12.54 -6.43
C LEU A 40 8.52 -12.93 -4.96
N GLY A 41 8.71 -14.21 -4.61
CA GLY A 41 8.55 -14.68 -3.22
C GLY A 41 9.51 -14.02 -2.23
N THR A 42 10.71 -13.59 -2.66
CA THR A 42 11.64 -12.83 -1.81
C THR A 42 11.14 -11.40 -1.59
N VAL A 43 10.53 -10.79 -2.61
CA VAL A 43 9.90 -9.47 -2.49
C VAL A 43 8.73 -9.53 -1.50
N TYR A 44 7.81 -10.48 -1.66
CA TYR A 44 6.69 -10.69 -0.74
C TYR A 44 7.11 -10.89 0.71
N ARG A 45 8.09 -11.78 0.98
CA ARG A 45 8.60 -12.00 2.34
C ARG A 45 9.17 -10.73 2.98
N ASN A 46 9.86 -9.90 2.20
CA ASN A 46 10.38 -8.64 2.71
C ASN A 46 9.26 -7.64 2.96
N LEU A 47 8.28 -7.53 2.06
CA LEU A 47 7.14 -6.63 2.22
C LEU A 47 6.30 -6.99 3.47
N LYS A 48 5.98 -8.29 3.67
CA LYS A 48 5.31 -8.76 4.89
C LYS A 48 6.13 -8.52 6.17
N LEU A 49 7.45 -8.64 6.09
CA LEU A 49 8.34 -8.34 7.22
C LEU A 49 8.40 -6.84 7.54
N LEU A 50 8.19 -5.97 6.56
CA LEU A 50 8.12 -4.52 6.77
C LEU A 50 6.76 -4.11 7.31
N GLN A 51 5.69 -4.76 6.84
CA GLN A 51 4.37 -4.64 7.41
C GLN A 51 4.35 -5.02 8.89
N SER A 52 4.92 -6.16 9.26
CA SER A 52 4.94 -6.61 10.66
C SER A 52 5.74 -5.70 11.60
N LYS A 53 6.62 -4.87 11.03
CA LYS A 53 7.39 -3.85 11.75
C LYS A 53 6.73 -2.47 11.74
N GLY A 54 5.58 -2.32 11.08
CA GLY A 54 4.92 -1.03 10.90
C GLY A 54 5.72 -0.05 10.04
N GLU A 55 6.67 -0.52 9.23
CA GLU A 55 7.46 0.35 8.35
C GLU A 55 6.78 0.61 7.00
N VAL A 56 5.74 -0.19 6.70
CA VAL A 56 4.94 -0.13 5.48
C VAL A 56 3.50 -0.50 5.85
N ALA A 57 2.50 0.24 5.38
CA ALA A 57 1.09 -0.13 5.51
C ALA A 57 0.63 -0.94 4.29
N GLU A 58 -0.29 -1.89 4.50
CA GLU A 58 -0.94 -2.64 3.43
C GLU A 58 -2.31 -2.00 3.19
N ILE A 59 -2.56 -1.53 1.96
CA ILE A 59 -3.86 -1.01 1.55
C ILE A 59 -4.63 -2.17 0.96
N SER A 60 -5.60 -2.69 1.71
CA SER A 60 -6.54 -3.71 1.23
C SER A 60 -7.97 -3.27 1.53
N CYS A 61 -8.51 -2.37 0.70
CA CYS A 61 -9.92 -1.97 0.83
C CYS A 61 -10.84 -2.87 -0.03
N GLU A 62 -10.42 -3.34 -1.21
CA GLU A 62 -11.24 -4.24 -2.04
C GLU A 62 -10.39 -5.08 -3.01
N GLY A 63 -10.24 -6.39 -2.74
CA GLY A 63 -9.86 -7.41 -3.73
C GLY A 63 -8.38 -7.51 -4.11
N ASP A 64 -7.91 -8.77 -4.23
CA ASP A 64 -6.66 -9.43 -4.69
C ASP A 64 -5.32 -8.69 -4.88
N GLU A 65 -5.25 -7.37 -4.97
CA GLU A 65 -4.01 -6.62 -5.10
C GLU A 65 -3.59 -5.97 -3.78
N PHE A 66 -2.64 -6.61 -3.10
CA PHE A 66 -1.94 -6.00 -1.97
C PHE A 66 -1.05 -4.85 -2.45
N ARG A 67 -1.43 -3.62 -2.11
CA ARG A 67 -0.62 -2.42 -2.33
C ARG A 67 0.02 -2.00 -1.02
N PHE A 68 1.25 -1.50 -1.13
CA PHE A 68 2.06 -1.10 0.01
C PHE A 68 2.16 0.41 0.09
N ASP A 69 2.27 0.95 1.29
CA ASP A 69 2.42 2.39 1.53
C ASP A 69 3.56 2.66 2.51
N GLY A 70 4.43 3.61 2.18
CA GLY A 70 5.47 4.10 3.09
C GLY A 70 4.94 5.06 4.16
N ASN A 71 3.73 5.60 3.98
CA ASN A 71 3.04 6.45 4.95
C ASN A 71 2.10 5.60 5.83
N THR A 72 2.37 5.59 7.13
CA THR A 72 1.60 4.83 8.12
C THR A 72 0.45 5.61 8.73
N GLY A 73 0.31 6.90 8.38
CA GLY A 73 -0.84 7.70 8.80
C GLY A 73 -2.13 7.25 8.12
N LEU A 74 -3.26 7.36 8.81
CA LEU A 74 -4.57 7.12 8.20
C LEU A 74 -4.80 8.16 7.08
N HIS A 75 -4.98 7.67 5.86
CA HIS A 75 -5.38 8.46 4.70
C HIS A 75 -6.16 7.55 3.75
N TYR A 76 -6.90 8.18 2.84
CA TYR A 76 -7.74 7.46 1.88
C TYR A 76 -7.20 7.62 0.47
N HIS A 77 -7.52 6.66 -0.38
CA HIS A 77 -7.07 6.63 -1.76
C HIS A 77 -8.24 6.68 -2.72
N ILE A 78 -8.00 7.25 -3.90
CA ILE A 78 -8.90 7.12 -5.04
C ILE A 78 -8.18 6.48 -6.23
N THR A 79 -8.80 5.46 -6.82
CA THR A 79 -8.29 4.76 -8.00
C THR A 79 -9.11 5.10 -9.24
N CYS A 80 -8.42 5.51 -10.31
CA CYS A 80 -9.03 5.71 -11.62
C CYS A 80 -9.36 4.37 -12.29
N GLN A 81 -10.61 4.16 -12.66
CA GLN A 81 -11.05 2.92 -13.32
C GLN A 81 -10.61 2.80 -14.78
N ARG A 82 -10.16 3.88 -15.42
CA ARG A 82 -9.68 3.86 -16.82
C ARG A 82 -8.19 3.61 -16.95
N CYS A 83 -7.36 4.27 -16.15
CA CYS A 83 -5.91 4.19 -16.26
C CYS A 83 -5.21 3.57 -15.04
N GLY A 84 -5.95 3.23 -13.98
CA GLY A 84 -5.39 2.66 -12.75
C GLY A 84 -4.57 3.65 -11.90
N LYS A 85 -4.53 4.94 -12.26
CA LYS A 85 -3.86 5.98 -11.46
C LYS A 85 -4.49 6.05 -10.07
N ILE A 86 -3.63 6.03 -9.04
CA ILE A 86 -4.02 6.22 -7.64
C ILE A 86 -3.59 7.61 -7.19
N SER A 87 -4.47 8.28 -6.47
CA SER A 87 -4.19 9.57 -5.82
C SER A 87 -4.58 9.53 -4.35
N ASP A 88 -3.84 10.26 -3.53
CA ASP A 88 -4.19 10.50 -2.13
C ASP A 88 -5.37 11.47 -2.02
N VAL A 89 -6.27 11.18 -1.09
CA VAL A 89 -7.34 12.10 -0.68
C VAL A 89 -6.84 12.89 0.52
N GLU A 90 -6.23 14.05 0.25
CA GLU A 90 -5.68 14.91 1.30
C GLU A 90 -6.79 15.60 2.10
N GLY A 91 -6.56 15.73 3.42
CA GLY A 91 -7.41 16.53 4.30
C GLY A 91 -8.78 15.93 4.65
N TYR A 92 -9.13 14.75 4.15
CA TYR A 92 -10.40 14.09 4.45
C TYR A 92 -10.19 12.78 5.20
N ILE A 93 -10.61 12.76 6.47
CA ILE A 93 -10.62 11.57 7.33
C ILE A 93 -12.01 11.48 7.97
N ILE A 94 -12.67 10.33 7.85
CA ILE A 94 -13.96 10.07 8.49
C ILE A 94 -13.68 9.77 9.96
N LYS A 95 -13.79 10.79 10.82
CA LYS A 95 -13.56 10.64 12.25
C LYS A 95 -14.74 9.91 12.92
N GLY A 96 -14.42 8.96 13.79
CA GLY A 96 -15.40 8.32 14.68
C GLY A 96 -16.26 7.24 14.01
N VAL A 97 -15.92 6.82 12.79
CA VAL A 97 -16.63 5.73 12.10
C VAL A 97 -16.48 4.42 12.88
N GLU A 98 -15.31 4.15 13.44
CA GLU A 98 -15.00 2.93 14.19
C GLU A 98 -15.82 2.87 15.48
N ASN A 99 -15.91 3.99 16.20
CA ASN A 99 -16.73 4.10 17.41
C ASN A 99 -18.21 3.85 17.09
N LYS A 100 -18.70 4.43 15.97
CA LYS A 100 -20.08 4.28 15.56
C LYS A 100 -20.39 2.84 15.14
N VAL A 101 -19.50 2.20 14.38
CA VAL A 101 -19.65 0.79 13.97
C VAL A 101 -19.57 -0.14 15.19
N SER A 102 -18.64 0.11 16.11
CA SER A 102 -18.54 -0.64 17.36
C SER A 102 -19.84 -0.56 18.17
N ALA A 103 -20.41 0.64 18.35
CA ALA A 103 -21.66 0.84 19.08
C ALA A 103 -22.87 0.17 18.40
N LEU A 104 -22.93 0.16 17.06
CA LEU A 104 -24.05 -0.42 16.31
C LEU A 104 -24.00 -1.95 16.21
N THR A 105 -22.81 -2.54 16.30
CA THR A 105 -22.61 -3.97 16.01
C THR A 105 -22.13 -4.78 17.21
N GLY A 106 -21.59 -4.13 18.24
CA GLY A 106 -20.95 -4.77 19.39
C GLY A 106 -19.54 -5.31 19.10
N TYR A 107 -18.99 -5.12 17.90
CA TYR A 107 -17.65 -5.59 17.56
C TYR A 107 -16.56 -4.65 18.10
N GLN A 108 -15.43 -5.23 18.50
CA GLN A 108 -14.19 -4.49 18.69
C GLN A 108 -13.55 -4.23 17.33
N ILE A 109 -13.56 -2.96 16.88
CA ILE A 109 -12.99 -2.57 15.60
C ILE A 109 -11.47 -2.47 15.74
N THR A 110 -10.75 -3.27 14.96
CA THR A 110 -9.28 -3.31 14.96
C THR A 110 -8.67 -2.48 13.83
N THR A 111 -9.41 -2.28 12.74
CA THR A 111 -8.99 -1.46 11.60
C THR A 111 -10.20 -1.02 10.77
N HIS A 112 -10.05 0.04 9.99
CA HIS A 112 -10.95 0.35 8.87
C HIS A 112 -10.13 0.82 7.67
N CYS A 113 -10.67 0.61 6.47
CA CYS A 113 -10.04 1.00 5.21
C CYS A 113 -11.13 1.66 4.35
N VAL A 114 -10.82 2.81 3.75
CA VAL A 114 -11.72 3.47 2.77
C VAL A 114 -10.94 3.72 1.48
N GLY A 115 -11.49 3.20 0.39
CA GLY A 115 -10.99 3.40 -0.97
C GLY A 115 -12.10 3.90 -1.87
N PHE A 116 -11.80 4.89 -2.70
CA PHE A 116 -12.71 5.45 -3.67
C PHE A 116 -12.36 4.95 -5.08
N ARG A 117 -13.37 4.80 -5.93
CA ARG A 117 -13.21 4.52 -7.36
C ARG A 117 -13.87 5.62 -8.16
N GLY A 118 -13.19 6.09 -9.20
CA GLY A 118 -13.70 7.14 -10.08
C GLY A 118 -12.94 7.19 -11.39
N ILE A 119 -13.14 8.26 -12.18
CA ILE A 119 -12.34 8.54 -13.37
C ILE A 119 -11.51 9.78 -13.10
N CYS A 120 -10.19 9.71 -13.31
CA CYS A 120 -9.32 10.85 -13.08
C CYS A 120 -9.56 11.97 -14.11
N PRO A 121 -9.20 13.24 -13.80
CA PRO A 121 -9.36 14.36 -14.73
C PRO A 121 -8.65 14.16 -16.07
N GLU A 122 -7.55 13.41 -16.11
CA GLU A 122 -6.83 13.09 -17.35
C GLU A 122 -7.62 12.14 -18.25
N CYS A 123 -8.42 11.23 -17.69
CA CYS A 123 -9.23 10.29 -18.44
C CYS A 123 -10.66 10.78 -18.72
N LEU A 124 -11.09 11.88 -18.11
CA LEU A 124 -12.34 12.58 -18.44
C LEU A 124 -12.18 13.57 -19.59
N LYS A 125 -10.94 13.86 -19.99
CA LYS A 125 -10.63 14.61 -21.20
C LYS A 125 -10.88 13.80 -22.46
#